data_AF-A0A8R1Y702-F1
#
_entry.id   AF-A0A8R1Y702-F1
#
_cell.length_a   1.000
_cell.length_b   1.000
_cell.length_c   1.000
_cell.angle_alpha   90.00
_cell.angle_beta   90.00
_cell.angle_gamma   90.00
#
_symmetry.space_group_name_H-M   'P 1'
#
loop_
_entity.id
_entity.type
_entity.pdbx_description
1 polymer ?
#
loop_
_entity_poly.entity_id
_entity_poly.type
_entity_poly.pdbx_seq_one_letter_code
_entity_poly.pdbx_strand_id
1 'polypeptide(L)'
;MDAVDLVEVRNDECGGDGISESVDLLKGVNTIQSYVTDYIQYRMHLHNSHCPCLPEIPVSDDHRFELIRAVALIFEKKNAEELTDMVARLCLNGRFTFQRYVEVVECYIQNDDDESNEQLSYGRLVALITFAGLVAVKLCDMKMFPEISLIASYTSKFLYKRIALTWPQSKRSWESFFDCAKIIIDKNKVEENERLKLKSKCSWCLSIKALMIFGIFGIGAFTLIKTVRKAR
;
A
#
# COMPACT_ATOMS: atom_id res chain seq x y z
N MET A 1 5.10 -21.72 -25.77
CA MET A 1 5.62 -23.10 -25.64
C MET A 1 6.80 -22.94 -24.70
N ASP A 2 6.68 -23.14 -23.40
CA ASP A 2 5.93 -24.19 -22.70
C ASP A 2 5.25 -23.67 -21.43
N ALA A 3 3.98 -24.04 -21.26
CA ALA A 3 3.26 -23.93 -20.00
C ALA A 3 3.19 -25.35 -19.44
N VAL A 4 4.23 -25.73 -18.70
CA VAL A 4 4.41 -27.00 -17.97
C VAL A 4 4.72 -26.52 -16.55
N ASP A 5 4.04 -26.87 -15.47
CA ASP A 5 3.32 -28.07 -15.12
C ASP A 5 2.33 -27.65 -14.03
N LEU A 6 1.03 -27.60 -14.32
CA LEU A 6 0.02 -27.50 -13.27
C LEU A 6 -0.16 -28.90 -12.71
N VAL A 7 0.72 -29.23 -11.76
CA VAL A 7 0.59 -30.27 -10.73
C VAL A 7 -0.40 -31.36 -11.14
N GLU A 8 0.10 -32.42 -11.76
CA GLU A 8 -0.59 -33.72 -11.84
C GLU A 8 -0.93 -34.18 -10.42
N VAL A 9 -2.10 -33.75 -9.94
CA VAL A 9 -2.78 -34.40 -8.83
C VAL A 9 -3.19 -35.76 -9.36
N ARG A 10 -2.41 -36.78 -8.98
CA ARG A 10 -2.67 -38.19 -9.25
C ARG A 10 -4.16 -38.49 -9.07
N ASN A 11 -4.78 -38.93 -10.17
CA ASN A 11 -6.06 -39.61 -10.17
C ASN A 11 -5.91 -40.90 -9.35
N ASP A 12 -6.34 -40.84 -8.09
CA ASP A 12 -6.65 -42.04 -7.32
C ASP A 12 -8.12 -41.95 -6.89
N GLU A 13 -8.80 -43.06 -7.05
CA GLU A 13 -10.25 -43.21 -7.14
C GLU A 13 -10.98 -42.82 -5.84
N CYS A 14 -12.17 -42.20 -6.01
CA CYS A 14 -13.44 -42.48 -5.29
C CYS A 14 -14.19 -41.22 -4.76
N GLY A 15 -15.19 -40.80 -5.54
CA GLY A 15 -16.51 -40.32 -5.10
C GLY A 15 -16.64 -39.14 -4.13
N GLY A 16 -17.01 -37.97 -4.67
CA GLY A 16 -17.95 -37.03 -3.99
C GLY A 16 -17.39 -35.72 -3.44
N ASP A 17 -16.09 -35.59 -3.18
CA ASP A 17 -15.54 -34.41 -2.48
C ASP A 17 -14.99 -33.30 -3.41
N GLY A 18 -14.68 -33.65 -4.67
CA GLY A 18 -14.02 -32.72 -5.60
C GLY A 18 -14.82 -31.45 -5.95
N ILE A 19 -16.14 -31.46 -5.80
CA ILE A 19 -16.96 -30.24 -6.02
C ILE A 19 -16.73 -29.27 -4.86
N SER A 20 -16.69 -29.74 -3.61
CA SER A 20 -16.53 -28.86 -2.44
C SER A 20 -15.18 -28.16 -2.46
N GLU A 21 -14.11 -28.92 -2.71
CA GLU A 21 -12.75 -28.38 -2.75
C GLU A 21 -12.58 -27.34 -3.89
N SER A 22 -13.13 -27.62 -5.08
CA SER A 22 -13.08 -26.67 -6.20
C SER A 22 -13.84 -25.36 -5.91
N VAL A 23 -14.97 -25.45 -5.20
CA VAL A 23 -15.79 -24.29 -4.82
C VAL A 23 -15.08 -23.46 -3.74
N ASP A 24 -14.47 -24.09 -2.74
CA ASP A 24 -13.71 -23.39 -1.69
C ASP A 24 -12.44 -22.73 -2.26
N LEU A 25 -11.77 -23.41 -3.20
CA LEU A 25 -10.64 -22.86 -3.93
C LEU A 25 -11.03 -21.62 -4.73
N LEU A 26 -12.11 -21.71 -5.51
CA LEU A 26 -12.64 -20.58 -6.29
C LEU A 26 -13.05 -19.42 -5.37
N LYS A 27 -13.68 -19.72 -4.24
CA LYS A 27 -14.07 -18.72 -3.23
C LYS A 27 -12.85 -18.00 -2.67
N GLY A 28 -11.79 -18.73 -2.31
CA GLY A 28 -10.54 -18.16 -1.82
C GLY A 28 -9.86 -17.24 -2.83
N VAL A 29 -9.79 -17.66 -4.10
CA VAL A 29 -9.26 -16.83 -5.21
C VAL A 29 -10.10 -15.56 -5.38
N ASN A 30 -11.42 -15.70 -5.41
CA ASN A 30 -12.33 -14.56 -5.60
C ASN A 30 -12.23 -13.54 -4.46
N THR A 31 -12.11 -13.98 -3.21
CA THR A 31 -11.92 -13.07 -2.07
C THR A 31 -10.62 -12.27 -2.18
N ILE A 32 -9.51 -12.91 -2.52
CA ILE A 32 -8.22 -12.21 -2.70
C ILE A 32 -8.31 -11.23 -3.87
N GLN A 33 -8.92 -11.68 -4.98
CA GLN A 33 -9.12 -10.82 -6.14
C GLN A 33 -9.98 -9.61 -5.80
N SER A 34 -11.02 -9.76 -4.98
CA SER A 34 -11.81 -8.63 -4.49
C SER A 34 -10.96 -7.64 -3.71
N TYR A 35 -10.13 -8.09 -2.76
CA TYR A 35 -9.27 -7.19 -1.99
C TYR A 35 -8.26 -6.42 -2.86
N VAL A 36 -7.63 -7.10 -3.83
CA VAL A 36 -6.69 -6.45 -4.75
C VAL A 36 -7.42 -5.45 -5.64
N THR A 37 -8.54 -5.86 -6.23
CA THR A 37 -9.32 -5.05 -7.17
C THR A 37 -9.90 -3.81 -6.50
N ASP A 38 -10.46 -3.98 -5.30
CA ASP A 38 -10.96 -2.89 -4.49
C ASP A 38 -9.88 -1.85 -4.19
N TYR A 39 -8.70 -2.30 -3.75
CA TYR A 39 -7.61 -1.38 -3.47
C TYR A 39 -7.12 -0.65 -4.73
N ILE A 40 -7.07 -1.33 -5.88
CA ILE A 40 -6.78 -0.70 -7.17
C ILE A 40 -7.80 0.40 -7.47
N GLN A 41 -9.10 0.11 -7.37
CA GLN A 41 -10.16 1.11 -7.60
C GLN A 41 -10.04 2.30 -6.64
N TYR A 42 -9.84 2.01 -5.36
CA TYR A 42 -9.68 3.02 -4.33
C TYR A 42 -8.46 3.91 -4.58
N ARG A 43 -7.31 3.33 -4.96
CA ARG A 43 -6.12 4.11 -5.33
C ARG A 43 -6.33 4.94 -6.58
N MET A 44 -6.99 4.39 -7.59
CA MET A 44 -7.35 5.15 -8.79
C MET A 44 -8.24 6.36 -8.46
N HIS A 45 -9.20 6.18 -7.56
CA HIS A 45 -10.05 7.26 -7.07
C HIS A 45 -9.23 8.36 -6.38
N LEU A 46 -8.31 8.01 -5.48
CA LEU A 46 -7.42 8.98 -4.82
C LEU A 46 -6.50 9.73 -5.81
N HIS A 47 -6.11 9.10 -6.91
CA HIS A 47 -5.33 9.74 -7.96
C HIS A 47 -6.17 10.71 -8.84
N ASN A 48 -7.49 10.73 -8.69
CA ASN A 48 -8.42 11.55 -9.47
C ASN A 48 -8.26 11.39 -10.99
N SER A 49 -7.89 10.18 -11.42
CA SER A 49 -7.76 9.84 -12.84
C SER A 49 -8.96 9.07 -13.33
N HIS A 50 -9.49 9.48 -14.49
CA HIS A 50 -10.54 8.73 -15.16
C HIS A 50 -9.93 7.52 -15.87
N CYS A 51 -10.20 6.32 -15.34
CA CYS A 51 -9.90 5.07 -16.01
C CYS A 51 -11.20 4.46 -16.52
N PRO A 52 -11.38 4.28 -17.85
CA PRO A 52 -12.62 3.75 -18.41
C PRO A 52 -12.84 2.26 -18.14
N CYS A 53 -11.80 1.54 -17.73
CA CYS A 53 -11.83 0.08 -17.60
C CYS A 53 -11.23 -0.35 -16.26
N LEU A 54 -11.97 -0.11 -15.17
CA LEU A 54 -11.63 -0.67 -13.87
C LEU A 54 -12.16 -2.10 -13.76
N PRO A 55 -11.38 -3.04 -13.21
CA PRO A 55 -11.84 -4.42 -13.01
C PRO A 55 -12.98 -4.45 -11.99
N GLU A 56 -13.97 -5.33 -12.19
CA GLU A 56 -15.09 -5.51 -11.27
C GLU A 56 -14.65 -6.24 -9.98
N ILE A 57 -15.29 -5.93 -8.85
CA ILE A 57 -15.05 -6.60 -7.57
C ILE A 57 -15.92 -7.87 -7.52
N PRO A 58 -15.34 -9.09 -7.46
CA PRO A 58 -16.10 -10.34 -7.56
C PRO A 58 -17.03 -10.65 -6.37
N VAL A 59 -16.77 -10.06 -5.20
CA VAL A 59 -17.50 -10.32 -3.95
C VAL A 59 -17.84 -8.99 -3.28
N SER A 60 -18.99 -8.90 -2.62
CA SER A 60 -19.44 -7.71 -1.90
C SER A 60 -18.40 -7.19 -0.90
N ASP A 61 -18.34 -5.88 -0.76
CA ASP A 61 -17.50 -5.20 0.21
C ASP A 61 -18.01 -5.37 1.65
N ASP A 62 -17.08 -5.38 2.59
CA ASP A 62 -17.33 -5.33 4.02
C ASP A 62 -16.25 -4.45 4.69
N HIS A 63 -16.31 -4.31 6.01
CA HIS A 63 -15.33 -3.53 6.78
C HIS A 63 -13.86 -3.97 6.60
N ARG A 64 -13.58 -5.18 6.13
CA ARG A 64 -12.22 -5.69 5.93
C ARG A 64 -11.54 -5.02 4.74
N PHE A 65 -12.31 -4.60 3.75
CA PHE A 65 -11.81 -3.82 2.61
C PHE A 65 -11.26 -2.47 3.09
N GLU A 66 -11.96 -1.80 4.01
CA GLU A 66 -11.50 -0.55 4.62
C GLU A 66 -10.19 -0.74 5.41
N LEU A 67 -10.05 -1.86 6.14
CA LEU A 67 -8.81 -2.19 6.85
C LEU A 67 -7.63 -2.36 5.88
N ILE A 68 -7.85 -3.07 4.75
CA ILE A 68 -6.82 -3.25 3.72
C ILE A 68 -6.43 -1.90 3.12
N ARG A 69 -7.40 -1.07 2.73
CA ARG A 69 -7.13 0.28 2.19
C ARG A 69 -6.31 1.11 3.17
N ALA A 70 -6.70 1.14 4.44
CA ALA A 70 -6.02 1.90 5.49
C ALA A 70 -4.58 1.42 5.71
N VAL A 71 -4.36 0.12 5.90
CA VAL A 71 -3.01 -0.41 6.15
C VAL A 71 -2.11 -0.27 4.91
N ALA A 72 -2.66 -0.43 3.71
CA ALA A 72 -1.92 -0.29 2.46
C ALA A 72 -1.50 1.17 2.20
N LEU A 73 -2.33 2.17 2.55
CA LEU A 73 -1.93 3.59 2.50
C LEU A 73 -0.85 3.93 3.53
N ILE A 74 -0.93 3.37 4.74
CA ILE A 74 0.12 3.53 5.76
C ILE A 74 1.43 2.93 5.24
N PHE A 75 1.37 1.73 4.66
CA PHE A 75 2.53 1.07 4.08
C PHE A 75 3.13 1.89 2.93
N GLU A 76 2.29 2.39 2.01
CA GLU A 76 2.70 3.26 0.89
C GLU A 76 3.47 4.48 1.39
N LYS A 77 2.92 5.19 2.38
CA LYS A 77 3.55 6.39 2.96
C LYS A 77 4.91 6.08 3.61
N LYS A 78 5.08 4.89 4.18
CA LYS A 78 6.30 4.49 4.88
C LYS A 78 7.38 3.93 3.94
N ASN A 79 7.02 3.42 2.76
CA ASN A 79 7.92 2.73 1.82
C ASN A 79 7.82 3.31 0.40
N ALA A 80 7.61 4.62 0.30
CA ALA A 80 7.27 5.27 -0.96
C ALA A 80 8.39 5.17 -2.00
N GLU A 81 9.64 5.26 -1.57
CA GLU A 81 10.81 5.22 -2.45
C GLU A 81 10.98 3.82 -3.06
N GLU A 82 10.94 2.78 -2.23
CA GLU A 82 11.07 1.39 -2.65
C GLU A 82 9.94 0.99 -3.59
N LEU A 83 8.69 1.35 -3.26
CA LEU A 83 7.54 1.09 -4.11
C LEU A 83 7.62 1.82 -5.45
N THR A 84 8.13 3.06 -5.46
CA THR A 84 8.30 3.83 -6.70
C THR A 84 9.33 3.17 -7.62
N ASP A 85 10.44 2.67 -7.07
CA ASP A 85 11.45 1.93 -7.82
C ASP A 85 10.88 0.61 -8.37
N MET A 86 10.10 -0.14 -7.56
CA MET A 86 9.40 -1.34 -8.04
C MET A 86 8.50 -1.04 -9.24
N VAL A 87 7.71 0.04 -9.15
CA VAL A 87 6.77 0.45 -10.21
C VAL A 87 7.54 0.81 -11.47
N ALA A 88 8.61 1.58 -11.34
CA ALA A 88 9.48 1.96 -12.46
C ALA A 88 10.08 0.72 -13.14
N ARG A 89 10.59 -0.25 -12.38
CA ARG A 89 11.18 -1.49 -12.89
C ARG A 89 10.18 -2.39 -13.62
N LEU A 90 8.95 -2.50 -13.11
CA LEU A 90 7.90 -3.27 -13.77
C LEU A 90 7.42 -2.60 -15.05
N CYS A 91 7.24 -1.28 -15.02
CA CYS A 91 6.79 -0.50 -16.18
C CYS A 91 7.90 -0.27 -17.24
N LEU A 92 9.15 -0.60 -16.91
CA LEU A 92 10.30 -0.45 -17.80
C LEU A 92 10.05 -1.23 -19.11
N ASN A 93 10.05 -0.51 -20.23
CA ASN A 93 9.88 -1.03 -21.60
C ASN A 93 8.46 -1.49 -21.99
N GLY A 94 7.44 -1.28 -21.16
CA GLY A 94 6.02 -1.52 -21.52
C GLY A 94 5.63 -2.99 -21.72
N ARG A 95 6.52 -3.96 -21.47
CA ARG A 95 6.19 -5.39 -21.56
C ARG A 95 5.63 -5.91 -20.24
N PHE A 96 4.30 -5.96 -20.14
CA PHE A 96 3.58 -6.48 -18.97
C PHE A 96 3.20 -7.95 -19.16
N THR A 97 4.04 -8.86 -18.66
CA THR A 97 3.73 -10.30 -18.61
C THR A 97 3.71 -10.78 -17.16
N PHE A 98 3.02 -11.91 -16.89
CA PHE A 98 3.03 -12.51 -15.56
C PHE A 98 4.45 -12.86 -15.10
N GLN A 99 5.29 -13.39 -15.99
CA GLN A 99 6.68 -13.72 -15.67
C GLN A 99 7.46 -12.47 -15.24
N ARG A 100 7.31 -11.35 -15.96
CA ARG A 100 7.93 -10.08 -15.60
C ARG A 100 7.42 -9.54 -14.26
N TYR A 101 6.12 -9.68 -13.99
CA TYR A 101 5.54 -9.34 -12.69
C TYR A 101 6.23 -10.13 -11.57
N VAL A 102 6.31 -11.46 -11.73
CA VAL A 102 6.95 -12.37 -10.76
C VAL A 102 8.41 -11.99 -10.53
N GLU A 103 9.19 -11.78 -11.60
CA GLU A 103 10.59 -11.34 -11.51
C GLU A 103 10.75 -10.09 -10.64
N VAL A 104 9.90 -9.07 -10.84
CA VAL A 104 10.00 -7.82 -10.07
C VAL A 104 9.62 -8.04 -8.61
N VAL A 105 8.52 -8.74 -8.32
CA VAL A 105 8.07 -8.94 -6.93
C VAL A 105 8.95 -9.92 -6.14
N GLU A 106 9.70 -10.79 -6.82
CA GLU A 106 10.64 -11.71 -6.18
C GLU A 106 12.03 -11.10 -5.97
N CYS A 107 12.48 -10.19 -6.84
CA CYS A 107 13.73 -9.46 -6.60
C CYS A 107 13.72 -8.59 -5.34
N TYR A 108 12.55 -8.13 -4.89
CA TYR A 108 12.41 -7.31 -3.68
C TYR A 108 12.38 -8.11 -2.36
N ILE A 109 12.61 -9.43 -2.43
CA ILE A 109 12.71 -10.28 -1.23
C ILE A 109 14.07 -10.10 -0.52
N GLN A 110 15.12 -9.67 -1.23
CA GLN A 110 16.51 -9.87 -0.79
C GLN A 110 16.99 -9.05 0.43
N ASN A 111 16.15 -8.25 1.08
CA ASN A 111 16.62 -7.31 2.11
C ASN A 111 16.23 -7.62 3.56
N ASP A 112 15.40 -8.62 3.86
CA ASP A 112 15.06 -8.95 5.26
C ASP A 112 15.52 -10.37 5.63
N ASP A 113 16.52 -10.43 6.52
CA ASP A 113 17.18 -11.64 7.04
C ASP A 113 16.28 -12.61 7.84
N ASP A 114 14.96 -12.36 7.98
CA ASP A 114 14.18 -12.97 9.07
C ASP A 114 13.02 -13.91 8.69
N GLU A 115 12.67 -14.11 7.42
CA GLU A 115 11.74 -15.19 7.04
C GLU A 115 12.19 -15.81 5.72
N SER A 116 12.29 -17.15 5.66
CA SER A 116 12.67 -17.86 4.43
C SER A 116 11.96 -17.24 3.23
N ASN A 117 12.72 -16.84 2.19
CA ASN A 117 12.29 -16.12 0.97
C ASN A 117 10.96 -16.60 0.36
N GLU A 118 10.58 -17.84 0.65
CA GLU A 118 9.41 -18.52 0.16
C GLU A 118 8.10 -18.16 0.89
N GLN A 119 8.16 -17.68 2.14
CA GLN A 119 6.99 -17.42 2.99
C GLN A 119 6.31 -16.08 2.66
N LEU A 120 4.97 -16.08 2.65
CA LEU A 120 4.19 -14.86 2.50
C LEU A 120 3.82 -14.27 3.86
N SER A 121 4.62 -13.31 4.29
CA SER A 121 4.32 -12.52 5.48
C SER A 121 3.12 -11.58 5.28
N TYR A 122 2.51 -11.13 6.38
CA TYR A 122 1.46 -10.11 6.33
C TYR A 122 1.98 -8.78 5.75
N GLY A 123 3.22 -8.40 6.08
CA GLY A 123 3.86 -7.22 5.50
C GLY A 123 4.00 -7.35 3.99
N ARG A 124 4.43 -8.51 3.50
CA ARG A 124 4.55 -8.78 2.06
C ARG A 124 3.21 -8.79 1.35
N LEU A 125 2.16 -9.32 1.99
CA LEU A 125 0.79 -9.25 1.45
C LEU A 125 0.36 -7.80 1.24
N VAL A 126 0.54 -6.95 2.25
CA VAL A 126 0.21 -5.51 2.15
C VAL A 126 1.05 -4.85 1.06
N ALA A 127 2.36 -5.10 1.04
CA ALA A 127 3.26 -4.55 0.05
C ALA A 127 2.81 -4.84 -1.39
N LEU A 128 2.39 -6.07 -1.68
CA LEU A 128 1.93 -6.48 -3.01
C LEU A 128 0.59 -5.85 -3.40
N ILE A 129 -0.34 -5.71 -2.45
CA ILE A 129 -1.61 -5.00 -2.69
C ILE A 129 -1.33 -3.52 -2.96
N THR A 130 -0.51 -2.87 -2.12
CA THR A 130 -0.08 -1.49 -2.30
C THR A 130 0.56 -1.29 -3.67
N PHE A 131 1.51 -2.16 -4.01
CA PHE A 131 2.21 -2.15 -5.29
C PHE A 131 1.25 -2.26 -6.48
N ALA A 132 0.25 -3.15 -6.43
CA ALA A 132 -0.74 -3.28 -7.49
C ALA A 132 -1.54 -1.99 -7.72
N GLY A 133 -1.92 -1.29 -6.65
CA GLY A 133 -2.59 0.01 -6.75
C GLY A 133 -1.73 1.08 -7.42
N LEU A 134 -0.44 1.15 -7.08
CA LEU A 134 0.51 2.10 -7.69
C LEU A 134 0.80 1.79 -9.15
N VAL A 135 0.95 0.51 -9.50
CA VAL A 135 1.13 0.08 -10.89
C VAL A 135 -0.12 0.43 -11.71
N ALA A 136 -1.32 0.24 -11.16
CA ALA A 136 -2.57 0.63 -11.84
C ALA A 136 -2.62 2.14 -12.14
N VAL A 137 -2.22 2.98 -11.19
CA VAL A 137 -2.08 4.43 -11.40
C VAL A 137 -1.10 4.71 -12.53
N LYS A 138 0.09 4.10 -12.49
CA LYS A 138 1.12 4.31 -13.52
C LYS A 138 0.66 3.85 -14.90
N LEU A 139 -0.03 2.71 -15.00
CA LEU A 139 -0.61 2.19 -16.24
C LEU A 139 -1.70 3.12 -16.78
N CYS A 140 -2.52 3.69 -15.90
CA CYS A 140 -3.52 4.69 -16.28
C CYS A 140 -2.86 5.94 -16.88
N ASP A 141 -1.78 6.45 -16.27
CA ASP A 141 -1.01 7.59 -16.81
C ASP A 141 -0.41 7.29 -18.19
N MET A 142 0.00 6.04 -18.40
CA MET A 142 0.52 5.55 -19.69
C MET A 142 -0.58 5.16 -20.67
N LYS A 143 -1.86 5.31 -20.32
CA LYS A 143 -3.05 4.91 -21.11
C LYS A 143 -3.09 3.42 -21.48
N MET A 144 -2.45 2.58 -20.67
CA MET A 144 -2.44 1.12 -20.80
C MET A 144 -3.55 0.52 -19.93
N PHE A 145 -4.80 0.83 -20.26
CA PHE A 145 -5.96 0.43 -19.44
C PHE A 145 -6.20 -1.09 -19.37
N PRO A 146 -6.09 -1.86 -20.47
CA PRO A 146 -6.28 -3.32 -20.42
C PRO A 146 -5.35 -4.03 -19.41
N GLU A 147 -4.16 -3.47 -19.21
CA GLU A 147 -3.12 -4.00 -18.36
C GLU A 147 -3.45 -3.83 -16.87
N ILE A 148 -4.34 -2.89 -16.52
CA ILE A 148 -4.81 -2.72 -15.14
C ILE A 148 -5.55 -3.98 -14.66
N SER A 149 -6.41 -4.56 -15.51
CA SER A 149 -7.08 -5.82 -15.22
C SER A 149 -6.10 -6.99 -15.11
N LEU A 150 -5.03 -6.99 -15.92
CA LEU A 150 -3.97 -7.99 -15.81
C LEU A 150 -3.24 -7.89 -14.47
N ILE A 151 -2.99 -6.67 -13.95
CA ILE A 151 -2.34 -6.48 -12.65
C ILE A 151 -3.19 -6.98 -11.48
N ALA A 152 -4.50 -6.76 -11.53
CA ALA A 152 -5.41 -7.36 -10.56
C ALA A 152 -5.33 -8.89 -10.60
N SER A 153 -5.31 -9.48 -11.80
CA SER A 153 -5.22 -10.94 -11.99
C SER A 153 -3.86 -11.51 -11.55
N TYR A 154 -2.76 -10.86 -11.91
CA TYR A 154 -1.40 -11.32 -11.59
C TYR A 154 -1.16 -11.27 -10.08
N THR A 155 -1.52 -10.16 -9.45
CA THR A 155 -1.36 -10.00 -7.99
C THR A 155 -2.22 -11.00 -7.22
N SER A 156 -3.50 -11.15 -7.59
CA SER A 156 -4.39 -12.10 -6.90
C SER A 156 -3.95 -13.56 -7.07
N LYS A 157 -3.55 -13.98 -8.27
CA LYS A 157 -3.00 -15.32 -8.51
C LYS A 157 -1.71 -15.59 -7.73
N PHE A 158 -0.80 -14.61 -7.72
CA PHE A 158 0.45 -14.72 -6.96
C PHE A 158 0.18 -14.85 -5.47
N LEU A 159 -0.65 -13.98 -4.91
CA LEU A 159 -1.03 -14.01 -3.50
C LEU A 159 -1.75 -15.30 -3.14
N TYR A 160 -2.72 -15.74 -3.94
CA TYR A 160 -3.44 -16.98 -3.71
C TYR A 160 -2.49 -18.18 -3.62
N LYS A 161 -1.61 -18.35 -4.62
CA LYS A 161 -0.62 -19.43 -4.63
C LYS A 161 0.27 -19.38 -3.38
N ARG A 162 0.76 -18.19 -3.02
CA ARG A 162 1.64 -18.02 -1.87
C ARG A 162 0.94 -18.24 -0.53
N ILE A 163 -0.32 -17.83 -0.38
CA ILE A 163 -1.15 -18.11 0.81
C ILE A 163 -1.35 -19.61 0.96
N ALA A 164 -1.82 -20.29 -0.11
CA ALA A 164 -2.08 -21.72 -0.09
C ALA A 164 -0.84 -22.55 0.30
N LEU A 165 0.34 -22.15 -0.17
CA LEU A 165 1.58 -22.86 0.12
C LEU A 165 2.17 -22.57 1.51
N THR A 166 2.02 -21.34 2.03
CA THR A 166 2.86 -20.89 3.16
C THR A 166 2.09 -20.60 4.45
N TRP A 167 0.82 -20.20 4.36
CA TRP A 167 0.04 -19.85 5.55
C TRP A 167 -0.32 -21.03 6.44
N PRO A 168 -0.67 -22.22 5.91
CA PRO A 168 -0.95 -23.38 6.76
C PRO A 168 0.23 -23.76 7.66
N GLN A 169 1.45 -23.71 7.11
CA GLN A 169 2.68 -24.07 7.82
C GLN A 169 3.04 -23.04 8.91
N SER A 170 2.77 -21.76 8.65
CA SER A 170 3.07 -20.65 9.57
C SER A 170 1.90 -20.29 10.50
N LYS A 171 0.80 -21.06 10.48
CA LYS A 171 -0.44 -20.80 11.24
C LYS A 171 -0.99 -19.39 11.03
N ARG A 172 -0.83 -18.84 9.83
CA ARG A 172 -1.36 -17.53 9.44
C ARG A 172 -2.81 -17.65 9.00
N SER A 173 -3.57 -16.59 9.18
CA SER A 173 -4.98 -16.52 8.77
C SER A 173 -5.38 -15.09 8.44
N TRP A 174 -6.49 -14.95 7.71
CA TRP A 174 -7.08 -13.64 7.45
C TRP A 174 -7.50 -12.92 8.73
N GLU A 175 -8.02 -13.64 9.73
CA GLU A 175 -8.45 -13.03 10.98
C GLU A 175 -7.26 -12.41 11.73
N SER A 176 -6.16 -13.17 11.87
CA SER A 176 -4.93 -12.67 12.47
C SER A 176 -4.32 -11.53 11.66
N PHE A 177 -4.41 -11.56 10.33
CA PHE A 177 -4.01 -10.44 9.49
C PHE A 177 -4.81 -9.16 9.82
N PHE A 178 -6.14 -9.25 9.93
CA PHE A 178 -6.97 -8.09 10.24
C PHE A 178 -6.74 -7.55 11.65
N ASP A 179 -6.44 -8.41 12.61
CA ASP A 179 -6.05 -7.96 13.96
C ASP A 179 -4.71 -7.21 13.93
N CYS A 180 -3.71 -7.71 13.21
CA CYS A 180 -2.46 -6.99 12.97
C CYS A 180 -2.72 -5.64 12.26
N ALA A 181 -3.60 -5.60 11.26
CA ALA A 181 -3.93 -4.38 10.53
C ALA A 181 -4.54 -3.31 11.45
N LYS A 182 -5.50 -3.69 12.32
CA LYS A 182 -6.09 -2.78 13.32
C LYS A 182 -5.02 -2.19 14.24
N ILE A 183 -4.12 -3.02 14.77
CA ILE A 183 -3.01 -2.59 15.63
C ILE A 183 -2.12 -1.57 14.91
N ILE A 184 -1.75 -1.83 13.65
CA ILE A 184 -0.92 -0.92 12.85
C ILE A 184 -1.64 0.41 12.60
N ILE A 185 -2.93 0.37 12.26
CA ILE A 185 -3.74 1.56 12.01
C ILE A 185 -3.82 2.43 13.28
N ASP A 186 -4.10 1.83 14.43
CA ASP A 186 -4.23 2.57 15.67
C ASP A 186 -2.89 3.14 16.15
N LYS A 187 -1.81 2.37 16.03
CA LYS A 187 -0.44 2.87 16.28
C LYS A 187 -0.11 4.05 15.36
N ASN A 188 -0.43 3.97 14.08
CA ASN A 188 -0.17 5.04 13.13
C ASN A 188 -0.99 6.31 13.44
N LYS A 189 -2.24 6.17 13.90
CA LYS A 189 -3.04 7.33 14.37
C LYS A 189 -2.38 8.03 15.55
N VAL A 190 -1.86 7.27 16.53
CA VAL A 190 -1.14 7.83 17.68
C VAL A 190 0.13 8.56 17.22
N GLU A 191 0.95 7.92 16.38
CA GLU A 191 2.18 8.50 15.82
C GLU A 191 1.91 9.81 15.05
N GLU A 192 0.87 9.85 14.21
CA GLU A 192 0.49 11.06 13.46
C GLU A 192 -0.01 12.18 14.38
N ASN A 193 -0.82 11.86 15.40
CA ASN A 193 -1.30 12.83 16.37
C ASN A 193 -0.16 13.45 17.20
N GLU A 194 0.83 12.66 17.59
CA GLU A 194 2.02 13.14 18.28
C GLU A 194 2.86 14.06 17.38
N ARG A 195 3.06 13.68 16.11
CA ARG A 195 3.75 14.50 15.10
C ARG A 195 3.04 15.85 14.89
N LEU A 196 1.71 15.86 14.84
CA LEU A 196 0.92 17.09 14.69
C LEU A 196 1.01 17.98 15.94
N LYS A 197 0.95 17.40 17.14
CA LYS A 197 1.15 18.13 18.42
C LYS A 197 2.56 18.73 18.53
N LEU A 198 3.58 18.01 18.09
CA LEU A 198 4.96 18.51 18.05
C LEU A 198 5.09 19.67 17.05
N LYS A 199 4.54 19.52 15.82
CA LYS A 199 4.53 20.60 14.82
C LYS A 199 3.79 21.85 15.31
N SER A 200 2.62 21.70 15.94
CA SER A 200 1.85 22.85 16.46
C SER A 200 2.55 23.54 17.63
N LYS A 201 3.24 22.78 18.49
CA LYS A 201 4.07 23.36 19.56
C LYS A 201 5.26 24.12 18.99
N CYS A 202 5.95 23.58 17.98
CA CYS A 202 7.03 24.28 17.28
C CYS A 202 6.54 25.56 16.59
N SER A 203 5.37 25.54 15.92
CA SER A 203 4.80 26.75 15.31
C SER A 203 4.40 27.78 16.36
N TRP A 204 3.87 27.35 17.50
CA TRP A 204 3.53 28.24 18.62
C TRP A 204 4.78 28.87 19.26
N CYS A 205 5.87 28.12 19.40
CA CYS A 205 7.14 28.67 19.88
C CYS A 205 7.72 29.73 18.94
N LEU A 206 7.55 29.59 17.61
CA LEU A 206 8.00 30.58 16.63
C LEU A 206 7.17 31.88 16.70
N SER A 207 5.86 31.80 16.91
CA SER A 207 5.02 33.00 17.04
C SER A 207 5.28 33.79 18.33
N ILE A 208 5.63 33.13 19.45
CA ILE A 208 6.06 33.84 20.67
C ILE A 208 7.38 34.59 20.44
N LYS A 209 8.34 33.99 19.73
CA LYS A 209 9.60 34.68 19.39
C LYS A 209 9.37 35.89 18.47
N ALA A 210 8.46 35.78 17.51
CA ALA A 210 8.10 36.92 16.65
C ALA A 210 7.46 38.07 17.47
N LEU A 211 6.56 37.77 18.41
CA LEU A 211 5.95 38.77 19.28
C LEU A 211 6.98 39.45 20.22
N MET A 212 7.97 38.72 20.74
CA MET A 212 9.02 39.29 21.59
C MET A 212 9.95 40.24 20.82
N ILE A 213 10.18 40.03 19.52
CA ILE A 213 11.01 40.93 18.71
C ILE A 213 10.30 42.27 18.44
N PHE A 214 8.96 42.26 18.28
CA PHE A 214 8.20 43.51 18.13
C PHE A 214 8.04 44.29 19.45
N GLY A 215 8.22 43.67 20.61
CA GLY A 215 8.19 44.35 21.91
C GLY A 215 9.44 45.17 22.25
N ILE A 216 10.60 44.88 21.64
CA ILE A 216 11.88 45.50 22.05
C ILE A 216 12.25 46.71 21.19
N PHE A 217 11.69 46.87 19.99
CA PHE A 217 11.95 48.07 19.18
C PHE A 217 11.16 49.33 19.61
N GLY A 218 10.28 49.23 20.60
CA GLY A 218 9.49 50.36 21.10
C GLY A 218 10.22 51.33 22.03
N ILE A 219 11.36 50.96 22.63
CA ILE A 219 11.98 51.79 23.70
C ILE A 219 13.24 52.54 23.22
N GLY A 220 13.82 52.19 22.06
CA GLY A 220 15.02 52.85 21.55
C GLY A 220 14.79 54.16 20.76
N ALA A 221 13.60 54.36 20.18
CA ALA A 221 13.39 55.50 19.28
C ALA A 221 12.94 56.79 19.97
N PHE A 222 12.53 56.75 21.24
CA PHE A 222 12.00 57.93 21.93
C PHE A 222 13.07 58.83 22.57
N THR A 223 14.32 58.37 22.67
CA THR A 223 15.42 59.17 23.27
C THR A 223 16.16 60.05 22.26
N LEU A 224 16.04 59.83 20.95
CA LEU A 224 16.72 60.66 19.93
C LEU A 224 15.98 61.95 19.55
N ILE A 225 14.68 62.07 19.87
CA ILE A 225 13.90 63.27 19.50
C ILE A 225 14.16 64.45 20.46
N LYS A 226 14.73 64.23 21.66
CA LYS A 226 14.95 65.31 22.62
C LYS A 226 16.23 66.12 22.40
N THR A 227 17.20 65.60 21.65
CA THR A 227 18.50 66.29 21.49
C THR A 227 18.53 67.31 20.36
N VAL A 228 17.68 67.18 19.34
CA VAL A 228 17.67 68.10 18.18
C VAL A 228 16.97 69.44 18.51
N ARG A 229 16.16 69.52 19.57
CA ARG A 229 15.47 70.77 19.94
C ARG A 229 16.22 71.70 20.88
N LYS A 230 17.45 71.38 21.28
CA LYS A 230 18.26 72.27 22.15
C LYS A 230 19.44 72.95 21.43
N ALA A 231 19.52 72.82 20.12
CA ALA A 231 20.55 73.49 19.29
C ALA A 231 19.96 74.56 18.35
N ARG A 232 18.82 75.16 18.73
CA ARG A 232 18.25 76.34 18.09
C ARG A 232 17.89 77.36 19.16
#